data_AF-A0AA34TTP3-F1
#
_entry.id   AF-A0AA34TTP3-F1
#
_cell.length_a   1.000
_cell.length_b   1.000
_cell.length_c   1.000
_cell.angle_alpha   90.00
_cell.angle_beta   90.00
_cell.angle_gamma   90.00
#
_symmetry.space_group_name_H-M   'P 1'
#
loop_
_entity.id
_entity.type
_entity.pdbx_description
1 polymer ?
#
loop_
_entity_poly.entity_id
_entity_poly.type
_entity_poly.pdbx_seq_one_letter_code
_entity_poly.pdbx_strand_id
1 'polypeptide(L)' 'MKDKIAELAKTDDGFAADMKTYDNLDKEIRKLELKDSPIDDGSMHQLKHDRSELKDSLHARLIA' A
#
# COMPACT_ATOMS: atom_id res chain seq x y z
N MET A 1 11.03 -5.29 14.30
CA MET A 1 10.49 -4.85 12.99
C MET A 1 9.23 -4.00 13.16
N LYS A 2 8.22 -4.44 13.93
CA LYS A 2 7.05 -3.60 14.27
C LYS A 2 7.43 -2.28 14.96
N ASP A 3 8.47 -2.29 15.79
CA ASP A 3 8.93 -1.08 16.48
C ASP A 3 9.49 -0.02 15.52
N LYS A 4 10.22 -0.45 14.48
CA LYS A 4 10.78 0.45 13.44
C LYS A 4 9.68 1.05 12.56
N ILE A 5 8.63 0.28 12.26
CA ILE A 5 7.45 0.82 11.54
C ILE A 5 6.78 1.90 12.38
N ALA A 6 6.59 1.66 13.69
CA ALA A 6 5.94 2.61 14.58
C ALA A 6 6.79 3.87 14.81
N GLU A 7 8.12 3.73 14.81
CA GLU A 7 9.06 4.85 14.86
C GLU A 7 8.98 5.70 13.59
N LEU A 8 9.18 5.08 12.41
CA LEU A 8 9.13 5.79 11.12
C LEU A 8 7.77 6.44 10.87
N ALA A 9 6.67 5.79 11.26
CA ALA A 9 5.34 6.38 11.14
C ALA A 9 5.12 7.63 12.03
N LYS A 10 5.99 7.87 13.02
CA LYS A 10 5.96 9.07 13.87
C LYS A 10 6.98 10.12 13.45
N THR A 11 8.09 9.71 12.86
CA THR A 11 9.25 10.58 12.59
C THR A 11 9.41 10.94 11.12
N ASP A 12 8.79 10.19 10.22
CA ASP A 12 8.83 10.38 8.78
C ASP A 12 7.38 10.50 8.25
N ASP A 13 6.96 11.75 8.01
CA ASP A 13 5.63 12.07 7.47
C ASP A 13 5.40 11.44 6.09
N GLY A 14 6.46 11.27 5.29
CA GLY A 14 6.40 10.60 4.00
C GLY A 14 6.13 9.11 4.16
N PHE A 15 6.83 8.45 5.08
CA PHE A 15 6.56 7.06 5.44
C PHE A 15 5.12 6.87 5.97
N ALA A 16 4.64 7.79 6.81
CA ALA A 16 3.28 7.74 7.33
C ALA A 16 2.22 7.90 6.21
N ALA A 17 2.43 8.84 5.29
CA ALA A 17 1.55 9.05 4.14
C ALA A 17 1.53 7.83 3.20
N ASP A 18 2.69 7.25 2.93
CA ASP A 18 2.82 6.06 2.09
C ASP A 18 2.18 4.83 2.74
N MET A 19 2.35 4.64 4.05
CA MET A 19 1.66 3.57 4.80
C MET A 19 0.13 3.70 4.70
N LYS A 20 -0.40 4.92 4.81
CA LYS A 20 -1.84 5.17 4.67
C LYS A 20 -2.31 4.90 3.23
N THR A 21 -1.52 5.29 2.24
CA THR A 21 -1.83 5.04 0.82
C THR A 21 -1.84 3.56 0.52
N TYR A 22 -0.87 2.80 1.05
CA TYR A 22 -0.80 1.35 0.93
C TYR A 22 -2.03 0.66 1.53
N ASP A 23 -2.42 1.02 2.75
CA ASP A 23 -3.60 0.46 3.43
C ASP A 23 -4.90 0.79 2.68
N ASN A 24 -5.01 1.99 2.11
CA ASN A 24 -6.16 2.38 1.29
C ASN A 24 -6.24 1.58 0.00
N LEU A 25 -5.11 1.42 -0.72
CA LEU A 25 -5.05 0.61 -1.94
C LEU A 25 -5.43 -0.84 -1.67
N ASP A 26 -4.94 -1.43 -0.59
CA ASP A 26 -5.28 -2.82 -0.23
C ASP A 26 -6.77 -2.99 0.05
N LYS A 27 -7.37 -2.05 0.79
CA LYS A 27 -8.82 -2.02 1.05
C LYS A 27 -9.63 -1.83 -0.23
N GLU A 28 -9.19 -0.96 -1.13
CA GLU A 28 -9.85 -0.72 -2.40
C GLU A 28 -9.82 -1.96 -3.30
N ILE A 29 -8.64 -2.56 -3.49
CA ILE A 29 -8.46 -3.81 -4.22
C ILE A 29 -9.38 -4.89 -3.61
N ARG A 30 -9.38 -5.04 -2.28
CA ARG A 30 -10.22 -6.04 -1.63
C ARG A 30 -11.71 -5.78 -1.84
N LYS A 31 -12.14 -4.52 -1.79
CA LYS A 31 -13.52 -4.14 -2.05
C LYS A 31 -13.93 -4.46 -3.49
N LEU A 32 -13.04 -4.22 -4.45
CA LEU A 32 -13.27 -4.50 -5.88
C LEU A 32 -13.30 -6.00 -6.14
N GLU A 33 -12.40 -6.78 -5.54
CA GLU A 33 -12.39 -8.25 -5.64
C GLU A 33 -13.65 -8.90 -5.04
N LEU A 34 -14.25 -8.29 -4.02
CA LEU A 34 -15.49 -8.76 -3.41
C LEU A 34 -16.74 -8.29 -4.16
N LYS A 35 -16.61 -7.28 -5.01
CA LYS A 35 -17.70 -6.79 -5.83
C LYS A 35 -17.74 -7.70 -7.06
N ASP A 36 -18.71 -8.60 -7.14
CA ASP A 36 -18.98 -9.47 -8.31
C ASP A 36 -19.36 -8.68 -9.60
N SER A 37 -18.89 -7.45 -9.75
CA SER A 37 -19.03 -6.63 -10.95
C SER A 37 -17.73 -6.64 -11.74
N PRO A 38 -17.81 -6.68 -13.08
CA PRO A 38 -16.63 -6.56 -13.92
C PRO A 38 -16.01 -5.19 -13.72
N ILE A 39 -14.84 -5.18 -13.08
CA ILE A 39 -13.88 -4.09 -13.19
C ILE A 39 -13.00 -4.39 -14.41
N ASP A 40 -12.61 -3.35 -15.13
CA ASP A 40 -11.64 -3.46 -16.21
C ASP A 40 -10.33 -4.08 -15.66
N ASP A 41 -9.87 -5.17 -16.29
CA ASP A 41 -8.68 -5.90 -15.83
C ASP A 41 -7.45 -4.99 -15.77
N GLY A 42 -7.31 -4.04 -16.71
CA GLY A 42 -6.23 -3.07 -16.72
C GLY A 42 -6.23 -2.17 -15.48
N SER A 43 -7.41 -1.70 -15.08
CA SER A 43 -7.59 -0.89 -13.87
C SER A 43 -7.24 -1.68 -12.60
N MET A 44 -7.63 -2.96 -12.50
CA MET A 44 -7.22 -3.82 -11.39
C MET A 44 -5.71 -4.11 -11.38
N HIS A 45 -5.12 -4.31 -12.55
CA HIS A 45 -3.69 -4.52 -12.69
C HIS A 45 -2.90 -3.29 -12.22
N GLN A 46 -3.33 -2.09 -12.58
CA GLN A 46 -2.69 -0.86 -12.12
C GLN A 46 -2.73 -0.71 -10.60
N LEU A 47 -3.89 -0.91 -9.96
CA LEU A 47 -4.00 -0.82 -8.50
C LEU A 47 -3.09 -1.83 -7.79
N LYS A 48 -3.02 -3.07 -8.29
CA LYS A 48 -2.14 -4.10 -7.73
C LYS A 48 -0.66 -3.78 -7.95
N HIS A 49 -0.32 -3.17 -9.08
CA HIS A 49 1.03 -2.71 -9.39
C HIS A 49 1.45 -1.60 -8.42
N ASP A 50 0.64 -0.54 -8.30
CA ASP A 50 0.91 0.60 -7.40
C ASP A 50 1.07 0.15 -5.95
N ARG A 51 0.21 -0.79 -5.49
CA ARG A 51 0.34 -1.40 -4.16
C ARG A 51 1.68 -2.13 -3.99
N SER A 52 2.15 -2.82 -5.03
CA SER A 52 3.43 -3.54 -4.99
C SER A 52 4.61 -2.59 -4.93
N GLU A 53 4.62 -1.54 -5.77
CA GLU A 53 5.70 -0.53 -5.75
C GLU A 53 5.79 0.16 -4.39
N LEU A 54 4.64 0.49 -3.80
CA LEU A 54 4.58 1.13 -2.49
C LEU A 54 5.05 0.21 -1.36
N LYS A 55 4.70 -1.09 -1.44
CA LYS A 55 5.21 -2.10 -0.50
C LYS A 55 6.73 -2.20 -0.55
N ASP A 56 7.30 -2.22 -1.76
CA ASP A 56 8.75 -2.32 -1.94
C ASP A 56 9.46 -1.06 -1.44
N SER A 57 8.91 0.12 -1.70
CA SER A 57 9.41 1.40 -1.18
C SER A 57 9.39 1.46 0.35
N LEU A 58 8.27 1.06 0.97
CA LEU A 58 8.13 0.98 2.43
C LEU A 58 9.12 -0.04 3.02
N HIS A 59 9.30 -1.18 2.36
CA HIS A 59 10.24 -2.20 2.82
C HIS A 59 11.70 -1.72 2.75
N ALA A 60 12.09 -1.03 1.66
CA ALA A 60 13.42 -0.45 1.51
C ALA A 60 13.78 0.50 2.67
N ARG A 61 12.83 1.33 3.11
CA ARG A 61 13.01 2.23 4.26
C ARG A 61 13.11 1.50 5.60
N LEU A 62 12.51 0.30 5.71
CA LEU A 62 12.62 -0.53 6.91
C LEU A 62 13.98 -1.23 7.02
N ILE A 63 14.64 -1.52 5.91
CA ILE A 63 15.93 -2.19 5.89
C ILE A 63 17.13 -1.23 5.82
N ALA A 64 16.91 0.04 5.44
CA ALA A 64 17.89 1.12 5.51
C ALA A 64 18.31 1.43 6.95
#